data_AF-A0A7Y2YLT7-F1
#
_entry.id   AF-A0A7Y2YLT7-F1
#
_cell.length_a   1.000
_cell.length_b   1.000
_cell.length_c   1.000
_cell.angle_alpha   90.00
_cell.angle_beta   90.00
_cell.angle_gamma   90.00
#
_symmetry.space_group_name_H-M   'P 1'
#
loop_
_entity.id
_entity.type
_entity.pdbx_description
1 polymer ?
#
loop_
_entity_poly.entity_id
_entity_poly.type
_entity_poly.pdbx_seq_one_letter_code
_entity_poly.pdbx_strand_id
1 'polypeptide(L)'
;MSRDIVISEVGPRDGLQSIQSIMATDDKKAWIRDQFYAGTPEIEVGSFVPPKLLPQLADTADLVAWAGSELDGLVVAVLAPNRKGLENA
;
A
#
# COMPACT_ATOMS: atom_id res chain seq x y z
N MET A 1 -3.01 -3.79 32.98
CA MET A 1 -3.83 -3.04 32.00
C MET A 1 -3.33 -3.40 30.62
N SER A 2 -4.19 -3.88 29.72
CA SER A 2 -3.83 -3.93 28.30
C SER A 2 -3.84 -2.52 27.72
N ARG A 3 -2.97 -2.26 26.75
CA ARG A 3 -2.99 -1.03 25.95
C ARG A 3 -3.50 -1.39 24.57
N ASP A 4 -4.39 -0.59 24.04
CA ASP A 4 -4.80 -0.70 22.64
C ASP A 4 -3.68 -0.14 21.77
N ILE A 5 -3.20 -0.97 20.85
CA ILE A 5 -2.10 -0.66 19.93
C ILE A 5 -2.63 -0.82 18.52
N VAL A 6 -2.40 0.20 17.69
CA VAL A 6 -2.65 0.13 16.24
C VAL A 6 -1.30 -0.07 15.55
N ILE A 7 -1.26 -1.03 14.63
CA ILE A 7 -0.11 -1.28 13.77
C ILE A 7 -0.46 -0.73 12.39
N SER A 8 0.39 0.16 11.88
CA SER A 8 0.34 0.63 10.49
C SER A 8 1.39 -0.15 9.69
N GLU A 9 0.93 -0.98 8.75
CA GLU A 9 1.80 -1.80 7.92
C GLU A 9 2.27 -1.02 6.71
N VAL A 10 3.59 -0.83 6.60
CA VAL A 10 4.21 0.02 5.56
C VAL A 10 5.07 -0.78 4.58
N GLY A 11 5.17 -2.10 4.72
CA GLY A 11 5.95 -2.97 3.84
C GLY A 11 5.61 -2.82 2.35
N PRO A 12 4.33 -2.82 1.94
CA PRO A 12 3.96 -2.65 0.54
C PRO A 12 4.35 -1.29 -0.08
N ARG A 13 4.50 -0.23 0.73
CA ARG A 13 4.99 1.08 0.29
C ARG A 13 6.47 1.28 0.59
N ASP A 14 6.80 1.50 1.86
CA ASP A 14 8.13 1.91 2.33
C ASP A 14 9.15 0.77 2.19
N GLY A 15 8.72 -0.46 2.44
CA GLY A 15 9.54 -1.64 2.24
C GLY A 15 9.93 -1.84 0.77
N LEU A 16 8.94 -1.90 -0.13
CA LEU A 16 9.18 -2.05 -1.57
C LEU A 16 9.92 -0.87 -2.20
N GLN A 17 9.71 0.35 -1.71
CA GLN A 17 10.47 1.53 -2.13
C GLN A 17 11.97 1.41 -1.81
N SER A 18 12.33 0.68 -0.75
CA SER A 18 13.71 0.59 -0.26
C SER A 18 14.56 -0.49 -0.94
N ILE A 19 13.99 -1.28 -1.85
CA ILE A 19 14.67 -2.38 -2.54
C ILE A 19 14.75 -2.16 -4.05
N GLN A 20 15.76 -2.76 -4.68
CA GLN A 20 15.98 -2.61 -6.13
C GLN A 20 15.01 -3.43 -6.98
N SER A 21 14.55 -4.56 -6.46
CA SER A 21 13.64 -5.46 -7.18
C SER A 21 12.24 -4.88 -7.26
N ILE A 22 11.62 -4.98 -8.44
CA ILE A 22 10.20 -4.66 -8.63
C ILE A 22 9.41 -5.95 -8.44
N MET A 23 8.57 -5.98 -7.41
CA MET A 23 7.61 -7.06 -7.17
C MET A 23 6.46 -6.96 -8.18
N ALA A 24 5.99 -8.09 -8.70
CA ALA A 24 4.84 -8.10 -9.61
C ALA A 24 3.56 -7.67 -8.87
N THR A 25 2.64 -7.02 -9.58
CA THR A 25 1.40 -6.49 -8.97
C THR A 25 0.56 -7.59 -8.31
N ASP A 26 0.48 -8.77 -8.92
CA ASP A 26 -0.29 -9.89 -8.34
C ASP A 26 0.34 -10.43 -7.04
N ASP A 27 1.67 -10.41 -6.94
CA ASP A 27 2.38 -10.78 -5.72
C ASP A 27 2.12 -9.75 -4.60
N LYS A 28 2.08 -8.46 -4.94
CA LYS A 28 1.71 -7.40 -3.98
C LYS A 28 0.27 -7.57 -3.48
N LYS A 29 -0.67 -7.86 -4.38
CA LYS A 29 -2.08 -8.14 -4.02
C LYS A 29 -2.18 -9.34 -3.08
N ALA A 30 -1.48 -10.43 -3.39
CA ALA A 30 -1.45 -11.61 -2.53
C ALA A 30 -0.90 -11.26 -1.13
N TRP A 31 0.21 -10.51 -1.07
CA TRP A 31 0.79 -10.08 0.19
C TRP A 31 -0.14 -9.16 1.01
N ILE A 32 -0.75 -8.15 0.39
CA ILE A 32 -1.71 -7.24 1.06
C ILE A 32 -2.91 -8.02 1.61
N ARG A 33 -3.47 -8.95 0.82
CA ARG A 33 -4.58 -9.81 1.24
C ARG A 33 -4.22 -10.64 2.46
N ASP A 34 -3.04 -11.26 2.45
CA ASP A 34 -2.60 -12.13 3.53
C ASP A 34 -2.36 -11.34 4.83
N GLN A 35 -1.81 -10.12 4.72
CA GLN A 35 -1.66 -9.19 5.87
C GLN A 35 -3.02 -8.76 6.44
N PHE A 36 -4.00 -8.45 5.58
CA PHE A 36 -5.35 -8.10 6.01
C PHE A 36 -6.00 -9.26 6.78
N TYR A 37 -5.97 -10.48 6.25
CA TYR A 37 -6.52 -11.66 6.94
C TYR A 37 -5.73 -12.07 8.19
N ALA A 38 -4.46 -11.64 8.32
CA ALA A 38 -3.69 -11.78 9.55
C ALA A 38 -4.13 -10.80 10.66
N GLY A 39 -5.04 -9.85 10.35
CA GLY A 39 -5.62 -8.92 11.32
C GLY A 39 -4.97 -7.55 11.33
N THR A 40 -4.23 -7.17 10.29
CA THR A 40 -3.68 -5.82 10.15
C THR A 40 -4.75 -4.85 9.66
N PRO A 41 -5.16 -3.85 10.46
CA PRO A 41 -6.32 -3.01 10.17
C PRO A 41 -6.03 -1.89 9.17
N GLU A 42 -4.77 -1.50 9.03
CA GLU A 42 -4.31 -0.41 8.16
C GLU A 42 -3.05 -0.83 7.41
N ILE A 43 -3.08 -0.69 6.09
CA ILE A 43 -1.95 -1.05 5.21
C ILE A 43 -1.70 0.12 4.25
N GLU A 44 -0.46 0.61 4.23
CA GLU A 44 0.01 1.56 3.25
C GLU A 44 0.41 0.84 1.96
N VAL A 45 -0.49 0.84 0.98
CA VAL A 45 -0.39 -0.02 -0.22
C VAL A 45 0.53 0.54 -1.30
N GLY A 46 0.87 1.84 -1.24
CA GLY A 46 1.73 2.46 -2.25
C GLY A 46 1.85 3.98 -2.14
N SER A 47 2.35 4.60 -3.20
CA SER A 47 2.55 6.05 -3.27
C SER A 47 2.30 6.61 -4.66
N PHE A 48 1.69 7.79 -4.72
CA PHE A 48 1.50 8.57 -5.94
C PHE A 48 2.71 9.47 -6.24
N VAL A 49 3.91 8.93 -6.04
CA VAL A 49 5.18 9.47 -6.56
C VAL A 49 5.25 9.18 -8.06
N PRO A 50 5.87 10.05 -8.88
CA PRO A 50 6.05 9.77 -10.30
C PRO A 50 6.73 8.40 -10.54
N PRO A 51 6.13 7.48 -11.33
CA PRO A 51 6.69 6.14 -11.58
C PRO A 51 8.10 6.16 -12.18
N LYS A 52 8.46 7.23 -12.89
CA LYS A 52 9.81 7.44 -13.41
C LYS A 52 10.87 7.55 -12.31
N LEU A 53 10.49 8.10 -11.14
CA LEU A 53 11.38 8.25 -9.98
C LEU A 53 11.34 7.02 -9.08
N LEU A 54 10.21 6.33 -9.03
CA LEU A 54 10.01 5.17 -8.17
C LEU A 54 9.19 4.08 -8.88
N PRO A 55 9.83 3.28 -9.76
CA PRO A 55 9.12 2.29 -10.57
C PRO A 55 8.53 1.14 -9.75
N GLN A 56 9.02 0.91 -8.53
CA GLN A 56 8.51 -0.10 -7.61
C GLN A 56 7.04 0.14 -7.24
N LEU A 57 6.55 1.38 -7.29
CA LEU A 57 5.20 1.78 -6.88
C LEU A 57 4.32 2.24 -8.05
N ALA A 58 4.70 1.92 -9.29
CA ALA A 58 4.02 2.37 -10.50
C ALA A 58 2.55 1.92 -10.61
N ASP A 59 2.18 0.85 -9.92
CA ASP A 59 0.88 0.19 -9.89
C ASP A 59 0.01 0.60 -8.69
N THR A 60 0.37 1.68 -7.97
CA THR A 60 -0.35 2.12 -6.76
C THR A 60 -1.86 2.30 -6.99
N ALA A 61 -2.27 2.90 -8.12
CA ALA A 61 -3.69 3.10 -8.42
C ALA A 61 -4.46 1.78 -8.55
N ASP A 62 -3.85 0.77 -9.18
CA ASP A 62 -4.45 -0.56 -9.35
C ASP A 62 -4.56 -1.28 -7.99
N LEU A 63 -3.57 -1.11 -7.11
CA LEU A 63 -3.60 -1.67 -5.76
C LEU A 63 -4.68 -1.02 -4.89
N VAL A 64 -4.84 0.30 -4.95
CA VAL A 64 -5.88 1.02 -4.21
C VAL A 64 -7.27 0.57 -4.66
N ALA A 65 -7.52 0.55 -5.97
CA ALA A 65 -8.82 0.15 -6.52
C ALA A 65 -9.16 -1.30 -6.15
N TRP A 66 -8.20 -2.22 -6.29
CA TRP A 66 -8.37 -3.62 -5.94
C TRP A 66 -8.57 -3.82 -4.43
N ALA A 67 -7.76 -3.19 -3.58
CA ALA A 67 -7.87 -3.36 -2.13
C ALA A 67 -9.22 -2.83 -1.62
N GLY A 68 -9.67 -1.69 -2.15
CA GLY A 68 -10.97 -1.11 -1.81
C GLY A 68 -12.17 -1.93 -2.30
N SER A 69 -12.02 -2.73 -3.36
CA SER A 69 -13.10 -3.61 -3.86
C SER A 69 -13.12 -4.98 -3.18
N GLU A 70 -11.96 -5.55 -2.86
CA GLU A 70 -11.84 -6.92 -2.39
C GLU A 70 -11.72 -7.07 -0.87
N LEU A 71 -11.24 -6.04 -0.15
CA LEU A 71 -10.88 -6.13 1.27
C LEU A 71 -11.75 -5.20 2.13
N ASP A 72 -13.02 -5.59 2.31
CA ASP A 72 -13.98 -4.82 3.10
C ASP A 72 -13.50 -4.62 4.56
N GLY A 73 -13.45 -3.37 5.00
CA GLY A 73 -12.97 -2.98 6.32
C GLY A 73 -11.45 -2.70 6.44
N LEU A 74 -10.67 -2.87 5.37
CA LEU A 74 -9.27 -2.44 5.36
C LEU A 74 -9.16 -0.91 5.27
N VAL A 75 -8.35 -0.30 6.13
CA VAL A 75 -7.90 1.09 5.92
C VAL A 75 -6.76 1.09 4.91
N VAL A 76 -7.08 1.46 3.67
CA VAL A 76 -6.12 1.59 2.57
C VAL A 76 -5.44 2.95 2.65
N ALA A 77 -4.15 2.98 3.01
CA ALA A 77 -3.35 4.19 3.07
C ALA A 77 -2.41 4.32 1.87
N VAL A 78 -2.10 5.57 1.48
CA VAL A 78 -1.15 5.88 0.40
C VAL A 78 -0.39 7.17 0.69
N LEU A 79 0.85 7.25 0.21
CA LEU A 79 1.63 8.48 0.25
C LEU A 79 1.36 9.36 -0.98
N ALA A 80 0.84 10.57 -0.74
CA ALA A 80 0.70 11.63 -1.73
C ALA A 80 1.77 12.73 -1.51
N PRO A 81 2.88 12.76 -2.27
CA PRO A 81 4.03 13.63 -1.97
C PRO A 81 3.81 15.11 -2.33
N ASN A 82 2.76 15.42 -3.10
CA ASN A 82 2.41 16.77 -3.54
C ASN A 82 0.95 16.80 -4.00
N ARG A 83 0.45 17.98 -4.37
CA ARG A 83 -0.94 18.20 -4.83
C ARG A 83 -1.35 17.27 -5.97
N LYS A 84 -0.50 17.07 -6.98
CA LYS A 84 -0.82 16.17 -8.11
C LYS A 84 -0.91 14.71 -7.65
N GLY A 85 -0.03 14.31 -6.73
CA GLY A 85 -0.10 12.99 -6.09
C GLY A 85 -1.40 12.80 -5.31
N LEU A 86 -1.85 13.85 -4.60
CA LEU A 86 -3.11 13.85 -3.85
C LEU A 86 -4.33 13.79 -4.78
N GLU A 87 -4.32 14.51 -5.90
CA GLU A 87 -5.41 14.48 -6.89
C GLU A 87 -5.57 13.11 -7.57
N ASN A 88 -4.51 12.29 -7.59
CA ASN A 88 -4.51 10.95 -8.17
C ASN A 88 -4.79 9.84 -7.15
N ALA A 89 -4.78 10.17 -5.85
CA ALA A 89 -4.99 9.24 -4.75
C ALA A 89 -6.48 9.00 -4.50
#